data_AF-A0AAW2JFE7-F1
#
_entry.id   AF-A0AAW2JFE7-F1
#
_cell.length_a   1.000
_cell.length_b   1.000
_cell.length_c   1.000
_cell.angle_alpha   90.00
_cell.angle_beta   90.00
_cell.angle_gamma   90.00
#
_symmetry.space_group_name_H-M   'P 1'
#
loop_
_entity.id
_entity.type
_entity.pdbx_description
1 polymer ?
#
loop_
_entity_poly.entity_id
_entity_poly.type
_entity_poly.pdbx_seq_one_letter_code
_entity_poly.pdbx_strand_id
1 'polypeptide(L)'
;MQGHTRHSGAILFGPSFELKSHDKYPDIWAMDEKDPFMQPEGGESVDDVVTRLTKALAIMESEFHECTVLIVSHGDPLQILQTILSAAKEQATSPANDLMSRIQAIRVPSVLTAPQVCS
;
A
#
# COMPACT_ATOMS: atom_id res chain seq x y z
N MET A 1 17.39 -17.50 -16.61
CA MET A 1 16.90 -16.31 -15.89
C MET A 1 15.79 -16.75 -14.95
N GLN A 2 16.07 -16.91 -13.66
CA GLN A 2 15.05 -17.28 -12.67
C GLN A 2 14.29 -16.00 -12.29
N GLY A 3 13.02 -15.91 -12.69
CA GLY A 3 12.14 -14.85 -12.26
C GLY A 3 11.87 -14.97 -10.77
N HIS A 4 12.43 -14.05 -9.97
CA HIS A 4 12.09 -13.89 -8.57
C HIS A 4 10.69 -13.26 -8.49
N THR A 5 9.64 -14.09 -8.46
CA THR A 5 8.28 -13.62 -8.17
C THR A 5 8.13 -13.56 -6.66
N ARG A 6 8.13 -12.36 -6.07
CA ARG A 6 7.87 -12.15 -4.63
C ARG A 6 6.45 -11.60 -4.48
N HIS A 7 5.58 -12.40 -3.87
CA HIS A 7 4.16 -12.09 -3.76
C HIS A 7 3.92 -11.06 -2.65
N SER A 8 3.61 -9.83 -3.05
CA SER A 8 2.74 -8.95 -2.28
C SER A 8 1.31 -9.28 -2.72
N GLY A 9 0.62 -10.15 -1.99
CA GLY A 9 -0.73 -10.60 -2.34
C GLY A 9 -1.76 -9.46 -2.38
N ALA A 10 -3.01 -9.79 -2.74
CA ALA A 10 -4.15 -8.90 -2.50
C ALA A 10 -4.26 -8.56 -1.00
N ILE A 11 -4.98 -7.49 -0.67
CA ILE A 11 -5.33 -7.22 0.72
C ILE A 11 -6.16 -8.38 1.28
N LEU A 12 -5.88 -8.80 2.50
CA LEU A 12 -6.70 -9.78 3.20
C LEU A 12 -7.86 -9.05 3.88
N PHE A 13 -9.11 -9.26 3.46
CA PHE A 13 -10.25 -8.55 4.06
C PHE A 13 -10.75 -9.20 5.37
N GLY A 14 -10.28 -10.42 5.65
CA GLY A 14 -10.70 -11.21 6.80
C GLY A 14 -12.00 -12.01 6.57
N PRO A 15 -12.32 -12.99 7.43
CA PRO A 15 -13.34 -14.01 7.17
C PRO A 15 -14.75 -13.46 6.88
N SER A 16 -15.06 -12.27 7.39
CA SER A 16 -16.36 -11.61 7.21
C SER A 16 -16.58 -11.11 5.77
N PHE A 17 -15.50 -10.77 5.07
CA PHE A 17 -15.53 -10.07 3.78
C PHE A 17 -14.79 -10.81 2.66
N GLU A 18 -13.92 -11.75 2.99
CA GLU A 18 -13.19 -12.57 2.03
C GLU A 18 -14.16 -13.39 1.15
N LEU A 19 -13.91 -13.40 -0.17
CA LEU A 19 -14.75 -14.05 -1.19
C LEU A 19 -16.22 -13.59 -1.23
N LYS A 20 -16.55 -12.44 -0.63
CA LYS A 20 -17.88 -11.83 -0.74
C LYS A 20 -18.03 -11.04 -2.03
N SER A 21 -19.29 -10.71 -2.36
CA SER A 21 -19.61 -9.81 -3.48
C SER A 21 -18.98 -8.43 -3.27
N HIS A 22 -18.66 -7.76 -4.37
CA HIS A 22 -18.19 -6.37 -4.41
C HIS A 22 -19.18 -5.39 -3.77
N ASP A 23 -20.45 -5.78 -3.58
CA ASP A 23 -21.44 -5.01 -2.82
C ASP A 23 -21.03 -4.72 -1.36
N LYS A 24 -19.99 -5.40 -0.87
CA LYS A 24 -19.40 -5.21 0.46
C LYS A 24 -18.22 -4.25 0.51
N TYR A 25 -17.75 -3.76 -0.64
CA TYR A 25 -16.68 -2.76 -0.67
C TYR A 25 -17.05 -1.44 0.03
N PRO A 26 -18.28 -0.90 -0.09
CA PRO A 26 -18.64 0.30 0.65
C PRO A 26 -18.51 0.15 2.18
N ASP A 27 -18.83 -1.04 2.70
CA ASP A 27 -18.69 -1.35 4.13
C ASP A 27 -17.20 -1.33 4.55
N ILE A 28 -16.33 -1.94 3.73
CA ILE A 28 -14.87 -1.98 3.96
C ILE A 28 -14.27 -0.58 3.85
N TRP A 29 -14.61 0.18 2.81
CA TRP A 29 -14.10 1.53 2.61
C TRP A 29 -14.50 2.48 3.74
N ALA A 30 -15.72 2.35 4.28
CA ALA A 30 -16.15 3.12 5.44
C ALA A 30 -15.34 2.76 6.71
N MET A 31 -14.84 1.52 6.82
CA MET A 31 -13.92 1.13 7.90
C MET A 31 -12.55 1.78 7.72
N ASP A 32 -11.99 1.71 6.49
CA ASP A 32 -10.69 2.30 6.16
C ASP A 32 -10.69 3.82 6.31
N GLU A 33 -11.77 4.50 5.88
CA GLU A 33 -11.94 5.94 6.03
C GLU A 33 -12.00 6.37 7.49
N LYS A 34 -12.62 5.55 8.34
CA LYS A 34 -12.73 5.82 9.77
C LYS A 34 -11.38 5.68 10.48
N ASP A 35 -10.65 4.60 10.21
CA ASP A 35 -9.33 4.35 10.79
C ASP A 35 -8.48 3.42 9.91
N PRO A 36 -7.54 3.95 9.11
CA PRO A 36 -6.74 3.15 8.18
C PRO A 36 -5.67 2.29 8.89
N PHE A 37 -5.52 2.44 10.21
CA PHE A 37 -4.61 1.63 11.03
C PHE A 37 -5.33 0.47 11.72
N MET A 38 -6.66 0.45 11.67
CA MET A 38 -7.45 -0.58 12.32
C MET A 38 -7.52 -1.84 11.46
N GLN A 39 -7.06 -2.95 12.00
CA GLN A 39 -7.20 -4.26 11.36
C GLN A 39 -8.64 -4.78 11.53
N PRO A 40 -9.30 -5.22 10.46
CA PRO A 40 -10.52 -6.02 10.60
C PRO A 40 -10.17 -7.41 11.17
N GLU A 41 -11.17 -8.09 11.75
CA GLU A 41 -10.96 -9.42 12.32
C GLU A 41 -10.39 -10.39 11.26
N GLY A 42 -9.15 -10.83 11.47
CA GLY A 42 -8.46 -11.76 10.57
C GLY A 42 -8.06 -11.17 9.21
N GLY A 43 -8.10 -9.85 9.03
CA GLY A 43 -7.66 -9.17 7.82
C GLY A 43 -6.53 -8.16 8.06
N GLU A 44 -6.07 -7.51 6.99
CA GLU A 44 -5.06 -6.48 6.98
C GLU A 44 -5.71 -5.08 7.05
N SER A 45 -5.06 -4.16 7.74
CA SER A 45 -5.33 -2.72 7.61
C SER A 45 -4.64 -2.14 6.38
N VAL A 46 -5.01 -0.91 5.99
CA VAL A 46 -4.27 -0.17 4.96
C VAL A 46 -2.81 0.01 5.37
N ASP A 47 -2.52 0.30 6.65
CA ASP A 47 -1.12 0.44 7.11
C ASP A 47 -0.32 -0.87 7.01
N ASP A 48 -0.93 -2.04 7.24
CA ASP A 48 -0.25 -3.33 7.04
C ASP A 48 0.16 -3.52 5.58
N VAL A 49 -0.75 -3.18 4.66
CA VAL A 49 -0.48 -3.24 3.22
C VAL A 49 0.63 -2.26 2.85
N VAL A 50 0.60 -1.03 3.36
CA VAL A 50 1.72 -0.08 3.20
C VAL A 50 3.01 -0.65 3.78
N THR A 51 2.96 -1.39 4.90
CA THR A 51 4.15 -1.91 5.59
C THR A 51 4.85 -2.94 4.71
N ARG A 52 4.08 -3.90 4.18
CA ARG A 52 4.64 -4.92 3.28
C ARG A 52 5.07 -4.34 1.93
N LEU A 53 4.36 -3.34 1.40
CA LEU A 53 4.74 -2.65 0.16
C LEU A 53 6.04 -1.85 0.33
N THR A 54 6.17 -1.10 1.43
CA THR A 54 7.39 -0.35 1.77
C THR A 54 8.57 -1.30 1.93
N LYS A 55 8.37 -2.44 2.60
CA LYS A 55 9.38 -3.48 2.71
C LYS A 55 9.78 -4.05 1.35
N ALA A 56 8.81 -4.30 0.46
CA ALA A 56 9.09 -4.77 -0.89
C ALA A 56 9.90 -3.74 -1.69
N LEU A 57 9.55 -2.45 -1.60
CA LEU A 57 10.31 -1.35 -2.21
C LEU A 57 11.75 -1.28 -1.68
N ALA A 58 11.95 -1.30 -0.37
CA ALA A 58 13.29 -1.27 0.23
C ALA A 58 14.17 -2.42 -0.27
N ILE A 59 13.59 -3.61 -0.41
CA ILE A 59 14.31 -4.76 -0.94
C ILE A 59 14.62 -4.58 -2.43
N MET A 60 13.65 -4.11 -3.23
CA MET A 60 13.86 -3.84 -4.66
C MET A 60 14.98 -2.81 -4.89
N GLU A 61 14.98 -1.70 -4.15
CA GLU A 61 16.04 -0.68 -4.20
C GLU A 61 17.42 -1.26 -3.84
N SER A 62 17.48 -2.19 -2.87
CA SER A 62 18.74 -2.83 -2.49
C SER A 62 19.26 -3.87 -3.49
N GLU A 63 18.37 -4.50 -4.26
CA GLU A 63 18.71 -5.59 -5.20
C GLU A 63 18.95 -5.06 -6.62
N PHE A 64 18.27 -3.97 -7.01
CA PHE A 64 18.24 -3.48 -8.37
C PHE A 64 18.67 -2.01 -8.45
N HIS A 65 19.76 -1.76 -9.17
CA HIS A 65 20.33 -0.43 -9.35
C HIS A 65 20.30 -0.05 -10.83
N GLU A 66 19.99 1.21 -11.13
CA GLU A 66 20.04 1.79 -12.48
C GLU A 66 19.22 1.04 -13.55
N CYS A 67 18.12 0.40 -13.14
CA CYS A 67 17.23 -0.31 -14.04
C CYS A 67 15.77 0.11 -13.87
N THR A 68 14.95 -0.22 -14.87
CA THR A 68 13.50 -0.03 -14.79
C THR A 68 12.86 -1.27 -14.20
N VAL A 69 12.12 -1.09 -13.10
CA VAL A 69 11.35 -2.15 -12.44
C VAL A 69 9.89 -2.04 -12.84
N LEU A 70 9.31 -3.15 -13.33
CA LEU A 70 7.87 -3.27 -13.58
C LEU A 70 7.21 -3.99 -12.40
N ILE A 71 6.29 -3.31 -11.72
CA ILE A 71 5.50 -3.88 -10.61
C ILE A 71 4.14 -4.33 -11.15
N VAL A 72 3.82 -5.61 -11.01
CA VAL A 72 2.49 -6.18 -11.29
C VAL A 72 1.83 -6.52 -9.96
N SER A 73 0.63 -5.97 -9.70
CA SER A 73 -0.07 -6.13 -8.43
C SER A 73 -1.59 -6.16 -8.62
N HIS A 74 -2.31 -6.46 -7.54
CA HIS A 74 -3.77 -6.35 -7.48
C HIS A 74 -4.21 -4.89 -7.36
N GLY A 75 -5.50 -4.62 -7.57
CA GLY A 75 -6.09 -3.26 -7.52
C GLY A 75 -5.73 -2.51 -6.24
N ASP A 76 -6.18 -3.01 -5.07
CA ASP A 76 -6.01 -2.28 -3.81
C ASP A 76 -4.54 -2.06 -3.44
N PRO A 77 -3.65 -3.08 -3.47
CA PRO A 77 -2.24 -2.85 -3.17
C PRO A 77 -1.55 -1.91 -4.18
N LEU A 78 -1.93 -1.93 -5.46
CA LEU A 78 -1.38 -1.00 -6.46
C LEU A 78 -1.83 0.44 -6.19
N GLN A 79 -3.10 0.63 -5.84
CA GLN A 79 -3.67 1.95 -5.54
C GLN A 79 -3.08 2.54 -4.26
N ILE A 80 -2.89 1.70 -3.22
CA ILE A 80 -2.18 2.08 -1.99
C ILE A 80 -0.74 2.46 -2.32
N LEU A 81 -0.03 1.66 -3.12
CA LEU A 81 1.35 1.94 -3.55
C LEU A 81 1.47 3.27 -4.29
N GLN A 82 0.57 3.52 -5.25
CA GLN A 82 0.55 4.77 -6.01
C GLN A 82 0.29 5.99 -5.11
N THR A 83 -0.63 5.85 -4.16
CA THR A 83 -0.98 6.91 -3.20
C THR A 83 0.23 7.29 -2.34
N ILE A 84 0.90 6.30 -1.72
CA ILE A 84 2.06 6.57 -0.86
C ILE A 84 3.26 7.12 -1.65
N LEU A 85 3.48 6.67 -2.89
CA LEU A 85 4.55 7.18 -3.74
C LEU A 85 4.27 8.62 -4.21
N SER A 86 3.01 8.94 -4.54
CA SER A 86 2.61 10.31 -4.90
C SER A 86 2.78 11.27 -3.73
N ALA A 87 2.28 10.90 -2.55
CA ALA A 87 2.43 11.70 -1.33
C ALA A 87 3.91 11.86 -0.93
N ALA A 88 4.70 10.78 -1.00
CA ALA A 88 6.13 10.85 -0.73
C ALA A 88 6.84 11.77 -1.74
N LYS A 89 6.47 11.72 -3.03
CA LYS A 89 6.97 12.62 -4.10
C LYS A 89 6.73 14.09 -3.77
N GLU A 90 5.55 14.45 -3.27
CA GLU A 90 5.22 15.82 -2.87
C GLU A 90 6.01 16.30 -1.64
N GLN A 91 6.38 15.39 -0.73
CA GLN A 91 7.28 15.67 0.40
C GLN A 91 8.77 15.82 0.02
N ALA A 92 9.14 15.84 -1.27
CA ALA A 92 10.54 15.98 -1.73
C ALA A 92 11.16 17.37 -1.50
N THR A 93 10.91 18.00 -0.35
CA THR A 93 11.41 19.34 -0.01
C THR A 93 12.92 19.35 0.29
N SER A 94 13.54 18.18 0.50
CA SER A 94 14.99 18.04 0.66
C SER A 94 15.52 16.76 -0.01
N PRO A 95 16.59 16.84 -0.82
CA PRO A 95 17.22 15.69 -1.46
C PRO A 95 17.95 14.76 -0.49
N ALA A 96 18.05 15.11 0.80
CA ALA A 96 18.72 14.31 1.82
C ALA A 96 17.84 13.18 2.41
N ASN A 97 16.53 13.21 2.20
CA ASN A 97 15.64 12.18 2.74
C ASN A 97 15.44 11.03 1.74
N ASP A 98 15.96 9.85 2.12
CA ASP A 98 15.69 8.59 1.45
C ASP A 98 14.17 8.31 1.33
N LEU A 99 13.78 7.57 0.29
CA LEU A 99 12.39 7.25 -0.04
C LEU A 99 11.65 6.63 1.15
N MET A 100 12.29 5.73 1.91
CA MET A 100 11.64 5.05 3.03
C MET A 100 11.31 6.02 4.16
N SER A 101 12.20 6.99 4.41
CA SER A 101 11.97 8.04 5.41
C SER A 101 10.78 8.92 5.02
N ARG A 102 10.63 9.21 3.72
CA ARG A 102 9.50 9.99 3.19
C ARG A 102 8.19 9.22 3.26
N ILE A 103 8.22 7.92 2.93
CA ILE A 103 7.05 7.04 3.08
C ILE A 103 6.63 6.96 4.56
N GLN A 104 7.58 6.84 5.48
CA GLN A 104 7.26 6.83 6.91
C GLN A 104 6.62 8.14 7.38
N ALA A 105 7.06 9.29 6.85
CA ALA A 105 6.52 10.60 7.20
C ALA A 105 5.10 10.86 6.65
N ILE A 106 4.69 10.17 5.57
CA ILE A 106 3.32 10.27 5.00
C ILE A 106 2.34 9.26 5.60
N ARG A 107 2.75 8.39 6.53
CA ARG A 107 1.87 7.41 7.20
C ARG A 107 0.98 8.09 8.23
N VAL A 108 0.08 8.93 7.73
CA VAL A 108 -0.89 9.69 8.51
C VAL A 108 -2.29 9.41 7.97
N PRO A 109 -3.35 9.52 8.81
CA PRO A 109 -4.71 9.23 8.39
C PRO A 109 -5.12 9.92 7.09
N SER A 110 -4.75 11.20 6.90
CA SER A 110 -5.14 11.98 5.71
C SER A 110 -4.59 11.45 4.39
N VAL A 111 -3.47 10.69 4.41
CA VAL A 111 -2.89 10.07 3.21
C VAL A 111 -3.39 8.64 3.05
N LEU A 112 -3.54 7.90 4.15
CA LEU A 112 -3.93 6.49 4.13
C LEU A 112 -5.44 6.26 3.99
N THR A 113 -6.27 7.27 4.21
CA THR A 113 -7.72 7.24 3.90
C THR A 113 -8.03 7.66 2.46
N ALA A 114 -7.13 8.42 1.82
CA ALA A 114 -7.24 8.82 0.42
C ALA A 114 -7.16 7.69 -0.64
N PRO A 115 -6.59 6.48 -0.40
CA PRO A 115 -6.45 5.48 -1.46
C PRO A 115 -7.80 5.01 -2.01
N GLN A 116 -8.92 5.12 -1.28
CA GLN A 116 -10.17 4.43 -1.67
C GLN A 116 -11.23 5.35 -2.30
N VAL A 117 -10.97 6.67 -2.39
CA VAL A 117 -11.99 7.67 -2.79
C VAL A 117 -12.14 7.82 -4.32
N CYS A 118 -11.20 7.28 -5.10
CA CYS A 118 -11.16 7.40 -6.57
C CYS A 118 -11.33 6.04 -7.25
N SER A 119 -12.51 5.42 -7.16
CA SER A 119 -12.91 4.27 -7.97
C SER A 119 -14.37 4.38 -8.39
#